data_AF-A0A8H7Y8N1-F1
#
_entry.id   AF-A0A8H7Y8N1-F1
#
_cell.length_a   1.000
_cell.length_b   1.000
_cell.length_c   1.000
_cell.angle_alpha   90.00
_cell.angle_beta   90.00
_cell.angle_gamma   90.00
#
_symmetry.space_group_name_H-M   'P 1'
#
loop_
_entity.id
_entity.type
_entity.pdbx_description
1 polymer ?
#
loop_
_entity_poly.entity_id
_entity_poly.type
_entity_poly.pdbx_seq_one_letter_code
_entity_poly.pdbx_strand_id
1 'polypeptide(L)'
;MVRSQMEDYPTTNGEYLDAIFTHREILYSYPAAHWECARAFTDIAYMLEKRAWRADREADTEAVSAFRHEAWVIASSLAPIPINPVEPTATTMSSGAPFVCTMMPMM
;
A
#
# COMPACT_ATOMS: atom_id res chain seq x y z
N MET A 1 1.22 21.25 13.59
CA MET A 1 0.34 20.29 14.29
C MET A 1 0.60 18.86 13.83
N VAL A 2 0.45 18.54 12.52
CA VAL A 2 0.67 17.18 11.97
C VAL A 2 2.06 16.59 12.31
N ARG A 3 3.14 17.38 12.20
CA ARG A 3 4.49 16.91 12.55
C ARG A 3 4.64 16.51 14.02
N SER A 4 3.93 17.17 14.95
CA SER A 4 3.98 16.82 16.38
C SER A 4 3.27 15.50 16.65
N GLN A 5 2.11 15.28 16.01
CA GLN A 5 1.41 13.99 16.09
C GLN A 5 2.27 12.87 15.52
N MET A 6 3.05 13.17 14.49
CA MET A 6 3.98 12.24 13.87
C MET A 6 5.29 12.07 14.65
N GLU A 7 5.54 12.81 15.74
CA GLU A 7 6.61 12.47 16.69
C GLU A 7 6.13 11.50 17.75
N ASP A 8 4.84 11.52 18.08
CA ASP A 8 4.25 10.67 19.12
C ASP A 8 3.41 9.51 18.56
N TYR A 9 3.31 9.39 17.22
CA TYR A 9 2.65 8.27 16.54
C TYR A 9 3.17 6.92 17.05
N PRO A 10 2.30 6.06 17.58
CA PRO A 10 2.73 4.82 18.19
C PRO A 10 2.95 3.72 17.15
N THR A 11 4.05 3.00 17.31
CA THR A 11 4.40 1.86 16.45
C THR A 11 4.65 0.58 17.23
N THR A 12 4.86 0.67 18.55
CA THR A 12 5.06 -0.47 19.44
C THR A 12 3.82 -1.37 19.48
N ASN A 13 4.02 -2.67 19.68
CA ASN A 13 2.94 -3.66 19.82
C ASN A 13 1.92 -3.70 18.67
N GLY A 14 2.28 -3.17 17.49
CA GLY A 14 1.41 -3.18 16.32
C GLY A 14 0.29 -2.13 16.35
N GLU A 15 0.39 -1.06 17.16
CA GLU A 15 -0.66 -0.04 17.27
C GLU A 15 -1.00 0.65 15.92
N TYR A 16 -0.03 0.71 15.00
CA TYR A 16 -0.24 1.22 13.63
C TYR A 16 -1.15 0.34 12.77
N LEU A 17 -1.37 -0.94 13.14
CA LEU A 17 -2.21 -1.87 12.39
C LEU A 17 -3.69 -1.49 12.45
N ASP A 18 -4.14 -0.83 13.52
CA ASP A 18 -5.54 -0.39 13.64
C ASP A 18 -5.93 0.58 12.52
N ALA A 19 -5.03 1.54 12.22
CA ALA A 19 -5.22 2.45 11.10
C ALA A 19 -5.25 1.71 9.76
N ILE A 20 -4.34 0.74 9.56
CA ILE A 20 -4.28 -0.08 8.35
C ILE A 20 -5.58 -0.86 8.15
N PHE A 21 -6.01 -1.62 9.15
CA PHE A 21 -7.18 -2.48 9.04
C PHE A 21 -8.47 -1.67 8.88
N THR A 22 -8.60 -0.57 9.62
CA THR A 22 -9.75 0.34 9.47
C THR A 22 -9.84 0.86 8.03
N HIS A 23 -8.75 1.37 7.46
CA HIS A 23 -8.77 1.87 6.08
C HIS A 23 -8.98 0.75 5.04
N ARG A 24 -8.51 -0.46 5.31
CA ARG A 24 -8.75 -1.61 4.44
C ARG A 24 -10.22 -2.02 4.44
N GLU A 25 -10.86 -2.07 5.60
CA GLU A 25 -12.29 -2.40 5.71
C GLU A 25 -13.18 -1.36 5.03
N ILE A 26 -12.88 -0.07 5.22
CA ILE A 26 -13.65 1.00 4.59
C ILE A 26 -13.36 1.05 3.07
N LEU A 27 -12.14 0.74 2.62
CA LEU A 27 -11.85 0.60 1.18
C LEU A 27 -12.78 -0.42 0.52
N TYR A 28 -12.94 -1.61 1.11
CA TYR A 28 -13.83 -2.64 0.56
C TYR A 28 -15.31 -2.27 0.63
N SER A 29 -15.69 -1.47 1.63
CA SER A 29 -17.07 -1.02 1.81
C SER A 29 -17.44 0.16 0.91
N TYR A 30 -16.51 1.09 0.71
CA TYR A 30 -16.70 2.32 -0.07
C TYR A 30 -15.39 2.80 -0.72
N PRO A 31 -15.01 2.22 -1.87
CA PRO A 31 -13.74 2.51 -2.55
C PRO A 31 -13.59 3.98 -2.95
N ALA A 32 -14.69 4.65 -3.29
CA ALA A 32 -14.68 6.03 -3.78
C ALA A 32 -14.18 7.06 -2.74
N ALA A 33 -14.14 6.75 -1.45
CA ALA A 33 -13.57 7.62 -0.43
C ALA A 33 -12.04 7.51 -0.27
N HIS A 34 -11.38 6.56 -0.95
CA HIS A 34 -10.01 6.14 -0.62
C HIS A 34 -8.93 6.62 -1.61
N TRP A 35 -9.26 7.52 -2.54
CA TRP A 35 -8.31 8.05 -3.53
C TRP A 35 -7.06 8.68 -2.90
N GLU A 36 -7.21 9.34 -1.76
CA GLU A 36 -6.10 9.98 -1.04
C GLU A 36 -5.42 9.06 -0.02
N CYS A 37 -6.00 7.89 0.29
CA CYS A 37 -5.46 7.01 1.34
C CYS A 37 -4.10 6.42 0.97
N ALA A 38 -3.87 6.11 -0.31
CA ALA A 38 -2.56 5.64 -0.78
C ALA A 38 -1.47 6.70 -0.54
N ARG A 39 -1.80 7.98 -0.80
CA ARG A 39 -0.89 9.10 -0.54
C ARG A 39 -0.67 9.29 0.96
N ALA A 40 -1.74 9.30 1.75
CA ALA A 40 -1.65 9.49 3.19
C ALA A 40 -0.78 8.40 3.85
N PHE A 41 -0.93 7.13 3.46
CA PHE A 41 -0.09 6.04 3.96
C PHE A 41 1.37 6.17 3.53
N THR A 42 1.62 6.64 2.30
CA THR A 42 2.98 6.94 1.84
C THR A 42 3.62 8.06 2.67
N ASP A 43 2.85 9.11 2.97
CA ASP A 43 3.32 10.24 3.78
C ASP A 43 3.62 9.83 5.23
N ILE A 44 2.77 8.99 5.84
CA ILE A 44 3.03 8.42 7.19
C ILE A 44 4.31 7.60 7.17
N ALA A 45 4.46 6.67 6.20
CA ALA A 45 5.66 5.86 6.07
C ALA A 45 6.92 6.72 5.94
N TYR A 46 6.88 7.76 5.09
CA TYR A 46 8.01 8.67 4.92
C TYR A 46 8.37 9.41 6.21
N MET A 47 7.38 9.82 7.00
CA MET A 47 7.64 10.51 8.25
C MET A 47 8.19 9.59 9.35
N LEU A 48 7.70 8.35 9.44
CA LEU A 48 8.23 7.33 10.36
C LEU A 48 9.66 6.95 9.97
N GLU A 49 9.97 6.82 8.68
CA GLU A 49 11.31 6.52 8.19
C GLU A 49 12.34 7.62 8.54
N LYS A 50 11.90 8.88 8.60
CA LYS A 50 12.76 10.03 8.92
C LYS A 50 12.89 10.31 10.41
N ARG A 51 12.20 9.55 11.24
CA ARG A 51 12.14 9.78 12.67
C ARG A 51 13.47 9.42 13.32
N ALA A 52 13.85 10.18 14.34
CA ALA A 52 15.05 9.84 15.11
C ALA A 52 14.84 8.52 15.85
N TRP A 53 15.87 7.66 15.81
CA TRP A 53 15.86 6.38 16.52
C TRP A 53 15.65 6.58 18.02
N ARG A 54 14.82 5.71 18.61
CA ARG A 54 14.55 5.62 20.05
C ARG A 54 14.17 4.17 20.37
N ALA A 55 14.53 3.68 21.56
CA ALA A 55 14.37 2.26 21.92
C ALA A 55 12.90 1.76 21.95
N ASP A 56 11.94 2.64 22.22
CA ASP A 56 10.48 2.37 22.17
C ASP A 56 9.90 2.38 20.74
N ARG A 57 10.71 2.73 19.72
CA ARG A 57 10.30 2.90 18.33
C ARG A 57 10.94 1.88 17.38
N GLU A 58 11.38 0.75 17.91
CA GLU A 58 12.03 -0.31 17.10
C GLU A 58 11.12 -0.82 15.96
N ALA A 59 9.81 -0.75 16.18
CA ALA A 59 8.78 -1.12 15.20
C ALA A 59 8.52 -0.05 14.12
N ASP A 60 9.18 1.11 14.13
CA ASP A 60 9.03 2.12 13.07
C ASP A 60 9.38 1.52 11.70
N THR A 61 10.41 0.67 11.62
CA THR A 61 10.82 -0.01 10.38
C THR A 61 9.75 -0.95 9.85
N GLU A 62 9.12 -1.73 10.73
CA GLU A 62 7.99 -2.61 10.41
C GLU A 62 6.78 -1.80 9.94
N ALA A 63 6.40 -0.76 10.69
CA ALA A 63 5.31 0.13 10.36
C ALA A 63 5.49 0.81 8.99
N VAL A 64 6.71 1.30 8.69
CA VAL A 64 7.06 1.87 7.39
C VAL A 64 6.80 0.86 6.26
N SER A 65 7.23 -0.38 6.43
CA SER A 65 7.03 -1.43 5.43
C SER A 65 5.54 -1.74 5.23
N ALA A 66 4.78 -1.81 6.32
CA ALA A 66 3.34 -2.07 6.30
C ALA A 66 2.58 -0.95 5.60
N PHE A 67 2.82 0.32 5.96
CA PHE A 67 2.17 1.46 5.31
C PHE A 67 2.50 1.56 3.82
N ARG A 68 3.75 1.30 3.43
CA ARG A 68 4.14 1.27 2.01
C ARG A 68 3.42 0.17 1.24
N HIS A 69 3.32 -1.01 1.83
CA HIS A 69 2.59 -2.12 1.22
C HIS A 69 1.12 -1.78 1.02
N GLU A 70 0.45 -1.26 2.06
CA GLU A 70 -0.97 -0.89 1.96
C GLU A 70 -1.21 0.25 0.99
N ALA A 71 -0.32 1.25 0.93
CA ALA A 71 -0.41 2.31 -0.06
C ALA A 71 -0.42 1.75 -1.48
N TRP A 72 0.45 0.77 -1.76
CA TRP A 72 0.49 0.08 -3.05
C TRP A 72 -0.77 -0.75 -3.33
N VAL A 73 -1.28 -1.46 -2.32
CA VAL A 73 -2.53 -2.24 -2.43
C VAL A 73 -3.72 -1.33 -2.76
N ILE A 74 -3.87 -0.21 -2.06
CA ILE A 74 -4.94 0.77 -2.30
C ILE A 74 -4.81 1.34 -3.72
N ALA A 75 -3.62 1.81 -4.10
CA ALA A 75 -3.39 2.38 -5.42
C ALA A 75 -3.69 1.39 -6.55
N SER A 76 -3.31 0.12 -6.37
CA SER A 76 -3.57 -0.95 -7.33
C SER A 76 -5.04 -1.33 -7.41
N SER A 77 -5.75 -1.29 -6.28
CA SER A 77 -7.19 -1.62 -6.21
C SER A 77 -8.07 -0.52 -6.81
N LEU A 78 -7.63 0.74 -6.75
CA LEU A 78 -8.34 1.89 -7.32
C LEU A 78 -7.89 2.24 -8.74
N ALA A 79 -6.80 1.63 -9.23
CA ALA A 79 -6.31 1.86 -10.58
C ALA A 79 -7.43 1.54 -11.58
N PRO A 80 -7.74 2.44 -12.53
CA PRO A 80 -8.67 2.13 -13.60
C PRO A 80 -8.10 0.93 -14.37
N ILE A 81 -8.82 -0.20 -14.39
CA ILE A 81 -8.52 -1.26 -15.34
C ILE A 81 -8.73 -0.65 -16.73
N PRO A 82 -7.73 -0.63 -17.63
CA PRO A 82 -7.99 -0.30 -19.02
C PRO A 82 -8.83 -1.43 -19.61
N ILE A 83 -10.16 -1.32 -19.49
CA ILE A 83 -11.12 -2.07 -20.30
C ILE A 83 -11.07 -1.44 -21.69
N ASN A 84 -10.00 -1.73 -22.43
CA ASN A 84 -10.13 -1.76 -23.88
C ASN A 84 -10.93 -3.04 -24.17
N PRO A 85 -12.16 -2.94 -24.71
CA PRO A 85 -12.83 -4.12 -25.21
C PRO A 85 -11.93 -4.72 -26.28
N VAL A 86 -11.36 -5.89 -26.02
CA VAL A 86 -10.70 -6.65 -27.07
C VAL A 86 -11.82 -7.11 -27.99
N GLU A 87 -12.02 -6.41 -29.11
CA GLU A 87 -12.78 -6.97 -30.22
C GLU A 87 -12.13 -8.31 -30.59
N PRO A 88 -12.90 -9.41 -30.69
CA PRO A 88 -12.34 -10.70 -31.09
C PRO A 88 -11.99 -10.63 -32.58
N THR A 89 -10.82 -10.09 -32.90
CA THR A 89 -10.22 -10.25 -34.22
C THR A 89 -9.70 -11.67 -34.33
N ALA A 90 -10.37 -12.45 -35.18
CA ALA A 90 -9.95 -13.76 -35.60
C ALA A 90 -8.47 -13.75 -36.02
N THR A 91 -7.73 -14.74 -35.49
CA THR A 91 -6.50 -15.27 -36.06
C THR A 91 -5.26 -14.37 -35.99
N THR A 92 -4.40 -14.62 -35.01
CA THR A 92 -2.97 -14.92 -35.26
C THR A 92 -2.42 -15.68 -34.06
N MET A 93 -1.95 -16.90 -34.27
CA MET A 93 -1.06 -17.56 -33.31
C MET A 93 0.24 -16.76 -33.24
N SER A 94 0.49 -16.09 -32.13
CA SER A 94 1.80 -15.51 -31.84
C SER A 94 2.11 -15.62 -30.36
N SER A 95 3.28 -16.15 -30.09
CA SER A 95 3.83 -16.48 -28.78
C SER A 95 4.02 -15.26 -27.89
N GLY A 96 3.71 -15.43 -26.59
CA GLY A 96 4.14 -14.53 -25.54
C GLY A 96 3.03 -14.29 -24.53
N ALA A 97 2.97 -15.09 -23.46
CA ALA A 97 2.08 -14.80 -22.33
C ALA A 97 2.48 -13.44 -21.73
N PRO A 98 1.57 -12.46 -21.61
CA PRO A 98 1.89 -11.19 -20.99
C PRO A 98 1.90 -11.39 -19.47
N PHE A 99 3.09 -11.24 -18.88
CA PHE A 99 3.31 -11.04 -17.44
C PHE A 99 2.78 -12.13 -16.50
N VAL A 100 3.42 -13.29 -16.52
CA VAL A 100 3.46 -14.14 -15.31
C VAL A 100 4.56 -13.56 -14.41
N CYS A 101 4.19 -12.92 -13.30
CA CYS A 101 5.13 -12.58 -12.24
C CYS A 101 5.55 -13.89 -11.55
N THR A 102 6.61 -14.54 -12.04
CA THR A 102 7.27 -15.62 -11.32
C THR A 102 8.11 -15.02 -10.22
N MET A 103 7.58 -14.99 -9.00
CA MET A 103 8.41 -14.86 -7.78
C MET A 103 9.39 -16.04 -7.78
N MET A 104 10.67 -15.77 -7.99
CA MET A 104 11.71 -16.77 -7.76
C MET A 104 11.75 -17.11 -6.27
N PRO A 105 11.75 -18.40 -5.88
CA PRO A 105 11.97 -18.77 -4.48
C PRO A 105 13.40 -18.39 -4.10
N MET A 106 13.53 -17.69 -2.97
CA MET A 106 14.84 -17.46 -2.35
C MET A 106 15.28 -18.77 -1.69
N MET A 107 16.39 -19.34 -2.18
CA MET A 107 17.19 -20.36 -1.51
C MET A 107 18.53 -19.75 -1.14
#